data_AF-A0A6M1UC72-F1
#
_entry.id   AF-A0A6M1UC72-F1
#
_cell.length_a   1.000
_cell.length_b   1.000
_cell.length_c   1.000
_cell.angle_alpha   90.00
_cell.angle_beta   90.00
_cell.angle_gamma   90.00
#
_symmetry.space_group_name_H-M   'P 1'
#
loop_
_entity.id
_entity.type
_entity.pdbx_description
1 polymer ?
#
loop_
_entity_poly.entity_id
_entity_poly.type
_entity_poly.pdbx_seq_one_letter_code
_entity_poly.pdbx_strand_id
1 'polypeptide(L)'
;MALTKKRSVWIGVVLLVVLAIAATWAITSKKDSSPYVNLVSYKLSKKQQQEVEAFLQKKGYDYQVKDQNVLVHQNQRNDILVEMGAEGIPSP
;
A
#
# COMPACT_ATOMS: atom_id res chain seq x y z
N MET A 1 -51.57 -21.71 10.56
CA MET A 1 -50.54 -20.70 10.93
C MET A 1 -49.14 -21.33 10.84
N ALA A 2 -48.58 -21.55 9.63
CA ALA A 2 -47.28 -22.23 9.47
C ALA A 2 -46.38 -21.68 8.34
N LEU A 3 -46.79 -20.61 7.64
CA LEU A 3 -46.00 -20.02 6.54
C LEU A 3 -45.10 -18.85 6.96
N THR A 4 -45.26 -18.31 8.16
CA THR A 4 -44.49 -17.14 8.61
C THR A 4 -43.14 -17.49 9.23
N LYS A 5 -42.98 -18.69 9.83
CA LYS A 5 -41.71 -19.09 10.48
C LYS A 5 -40.57 -19.38 9.49
N LYS A 6 -40.86 -19.89 8.29
CA LYS A 6 -39.81 -20.26 7.31
C LYS A 6 -39.10 -19.05 6.68
N ARG A 7 -39.79 -17.92 6.51
CA ARG A 7 -39.22 -16.70 5.90
C ARG A 7 -38.23 -15.97 6.83
N SER A 8 -38.49 -15.95 8.14
CA SER A 8 -37.58 -15.30 9.10
C SER A 8 -36.22 -15.99 9.21
N VAL A 9 -36.16 -17.32 9.06
CA VAL A 9 -34.90 -18.06 9.09
C VAL A 9 -34.03 -17.73 7.88
N TRP A 10 -34.62 -17.64 6.69
CA TRP A 10 -33.89 -17.25 5.48
C TRP A 10 -33.36 -15.82 5.54
N ILE A 11 -34.14 -14.88 6.09
CA ILE A 11 -33.69 -13.49 6.29
C ILE A 11 -32.52 -13.42 7.27
N GLY A 12 -32.56 -14.18 8.37
CA GLY A 12 -31.47 -14.25 9.34
C GLY A 12 -30.18 -14.84 8.75
N VAL A 13 -30.29 -15.88 7.92
CA VAL A 13 -29.14 -16.49 7.24
C VAL A 13 -28.52 -15.54 6.21
N VAL A 14 -29.34 -14.85 5.41
CA VAL A 14 -28.84 -13.86 4.44
C VAL A 14 -28.12 -12.71 5.15
N LEU A 15 -28.63 -12.24 6.30
CA LEU A 15 -27.99 -11.16 7.06
C LEU A 15 -26.62 -11.58 7.62
N LEU A 16 -26.50 -12.83 8.09
CA LEU A 16 -25.23 -13.38 8.56
C LEU A 16 -24.19 -13.54 7.44
N VAL A 17 -24.61 -13.93 6.25
CA VAL A 17 -23.71 -14.04 5.08
C VAL A 17 -23.20 -12.66 4.65
N VAL A 18 -24.05 -11.62 4.67
CA VAL A 18 -23.64 -10.24 4.35
C VAL A 18 -22.64 -9.69 5.38
N LEU A 19 -22.83 -9.97 6.67
CA LEU A 19 -21.89 -9.58 7.73
C LEU A 19 -20.52 -10.26 7.57
N ALA A 20 -20.47 -11.53 7.19
CA ALA A 20 -19.22 -12.26 6.95
C ALA A 20 -18.43 -11.68 5.76
N ILE A 21 -19.12 -11.27 4.69
CA ILE A 21 -18.48 -10.67 3.51
C ILE A 21 -17.90 -9.28 3.86
N ALA A 22 -18.62 -8.46 4.64
CA ALA A 22 -18.11 -7.16 5.06
C ALA A 22 -16.84 -7.27 5.93
N ALA A 23 -16.76 -8.29 6.81
CA ALA A 23 -15.58 -8.54 7.63
C ALA A 23 -14.34 -8.92 6.78
N THR A 24 -14.51 -9.63 5.67
CA THR A 24 -13.37 -9.95 4.78
C THR A 24 -12.74 -8.73 4.12
N TRP A 25 -13.51 -7.69 3.74
CA TRP A 25 -12.95 -6.45 3.18
C TRP A 25 -12.21 -5.60 4.23
N ALA A 26 -12.63 -5.67 5.50
CA ALA A 26 -12.01 -4.91 6.58
C ALA A 26 -10.63 -5.45 7.00
N ILE A 27 -10.39 -6.77 6.88
CA ILE A 27 -9.15 -7.40 7.35
C ILE A 27 -8.01 -7.25 6.32
N THR A 28 -8.31 -7.22 5.02
CA THR A 28 -7.30 -7.09 3.96
C THR A 28 -6.69 -5.68 3.85
N SER A 29 -7.31 -4.67 4.47
CA SER A 29 -6.79 -3.31 4.45
C SER A 29 -5.92 -2.98 5.66
N LYS A 30 -4.97 -3.84 6.03
CA LYS A 30 -3.78 -3.37 6.76
C LYS A 30 -2.92 -2.58 5.77
N LYS A 31 -3.39 -1.38 5.44
CA LYS A 31 -2.56 -0.33 4.84
C LYS A 31 -1.36 -0.21 5.74
N ASP A 32 -0.16 -0.35 5.19
CA ASP A 32 1.09 -0.22 5.91
C ASP A 32 1.09 1.16 6.58
N SER A 33 0.82 1.20 7.89
CA SER A 33 0.61 2.44 8.66
C SER A 33 1.91 3.23 8.90
N SER A 34 3.00 2.76 8.31
CA SER A 34 4.33 3.36 8.43
C SER A 34 4.34 4.75 7.80
N PRO A 35 4.81 5.80 8.50
CA PRO A 35 4.82 7.14 7.97
C PRO A 35 5.72 7.24 6.73
N TYR A 36 5.36 8.15 5.82
CA TYR A 36 6.19 8.49 4.67
C TYR A 36 7.38 9.34 5.14
N VAL A 37 8.59 8.93 4.74
CA VAL A 37 9.84 9.62 5.04
C VAL A 37 10.64 9.83 3.78
N ASN A 38 11.50 10.84 3.75
CA ASN A 38 12.39 11.08 2.62
C ASN A 38 13.31 9.87 2.41
N LEU A 39 13.34 9.35 1.18
CA LEU A 39 14.20 8.26 0.79
C LEU A 39 15.67 8.66 0.95
N VAL A 40 16.03 9.79 0.35
CA VAL A 40 17.35 10.43 0.45
C VAL A 40 17.25 11.79 1.14
N SER A 41 18.30 12.18 1.86
CA SER A 41 18.35 13.47 2.60
C SER A 41 18.67 14.68 1.71
N TYR A 42 18.99 14.46 0.43
CA TYR A 42 19.35 15.50 -0.54
C TYR A 42 18.28 15.58 -1.65
N LYS A 43 18.19 16.75 -2.29
CA LYS A 43 17.28 16.93 -3.43
C LYS A 43 17.84 16.20 -4.65
N LEU A 44 17.03 15.33 -5.25
CA LEU A 44 17.37 14.65 -6.49
C LEU A 44 17.23 15.63 -7.66
N SER A 45 18.13 15.54 -8.65
CA SER A 45 17.87 16.20 -9.94
C SER A 45 16.64 15.57 -10.61
N LYS A 46 16.02 16.27 -11.57
CA LYS A 46 14.85 15.72 -12.29
C LYS A 46 15.13 14.35 -12.91
N LYS A 47 16.34 14.16 -13.45
CA LYS A 47 16.76 12.89 -14.06
C LYS A 47 16.93 11.79 -13.01
N GLN A 48 17.62 12.10 -11.91
CA GLN A 48 17.79 11.16 -10.80
C GLN A 48 16.45 10.76 -10.20
N GLN A 49 15.54 11.74 -10.02
CA GLN A 49 14.20 11.50 -9.52
C GLN A 49 13.43 10.51 -10.42
N GLN A 50 13.47 10.71 -11.74
CA GLN A 50 12.85 9.77 -12.69
C GLN A 50 13.43 8.36 -12.61
N GLU A 51 14.74 8.22 -12.42
CA GLU A 51 15.39 6.91 -12.25
C GLU A 51 14.95 6.22 -10.96
N VAL A 52 14.89 6.97 -9.85
CA VAL A 52 14.38 6.47 -8.57
C VAL A 52 12.91 6.07 -8.69
N GLU A 53 12.07 6.89 -9.32
CA GLU A 53 10.65 6.58 -9.53
C GLU A 53 10.46 5.33 -10.39
N ALA A 54 11.21 5.20 -11.49
CA ALA A 54 11.17 4.01 -12.35
C ALA A 54 11.60 2.75 -11.59
N PHE A 55 12.62 2.86 -10.74
CA PHE A 55 13.06 1.77 -9.87
C PHE A 55 11.96 1.36 -8.87
N LEU A 56 11.37 2.34 -8.17
CA LEU A 56 10.32 2.08 -7.17
C LEU A 56 9.08 1.44 -7.82
N GLN A 57 8.66 1.94 -8.98
CA GLN A 57 7.57 1.35 -9.77
C GLN A 57 7.88 -0.08 -10.20
N LYS A 58 9.10 -0.33 -10.71
CA LYS A 58 9.53 -1.67 -11.15
C LYS A 58 9.50 -2.68 -10.02
N LYS A 59 9.84 -2.26 -8.80
CA LYS A 59 9.87 -3.11 -7.61
C LYS A 59 8.52 -3.21 -6.89
N GLY A 60 7.55 -2.36 -7.25
CA GLY A 60 6.22 -2.34 -6.65
C GLY A 60 6.18 -1.67 -5.27
N TYR A 61 7.13 -0.78 -4.97
CA TYR A 61 7.11 0.01 -3.75
C TYR A 61 6.08 1.14 -3.84
N ASP A 62 5.39 1.41 -2.73
CA ASP A 62 4.54 2.61 -2.63
C ASP A 62 5.40 3.83 -2.29
N TYR A 63 5.19 4.92 -3.02
CA TYR A 63 5.99 6.12 -2.87
C TYR A 63 5.18 7.39 -3.21
N GLN A 64 5.62 8.51 -2.65
CA GLN A 64 5.09 9.83 -2.93
C GLN A 64 6.20 10.77 -3.40
N VAL A 65 5.85 11.73 -4.25
CA VAL A 65 6.79 12.75 -4.71
C VAL A 65 6.32 14.10 -4.20
N LYS A 66 7.20 14.81 -3.48
CA LYS A 66 6.92 16.16 -2.98
C LYS A 66 8.15 17.05 -3.06
N ASP A 67 8.04 18.19 -3.73
CA ASP A 67 9.09 19.21 -3.80
C ASP A 67 10.47 18.67 -4.20
N GLN A 68 10.51 17.77 -5.21
CA GLN A 68 11.72 17.07 -5.71
C GLN A 68 12.33 16.05 -4.74
N ASN A 69 11.60 15.67 -3.69
CA ASN A 69 11.94 14.55 -2.82
C ASN A 69 11.01 13.38 -3.11
N VAL A 70 11.58 12.17 -3.03
CA VAL A 70 10.85 10.92 -3.07
C VAL A 70 10.66 10.44 -1.64
N LEU A 71 9.43 10.22 -1.24
CA LEU A 71 9.05 9.72 0.08
C LEU A 71 8.57 8.29 -0.03
N VAL A 72 9.01 7.44 0.90
CA VAL A 72 8.66 6.02 0.97
C VAL A 72 8.26 5.66 2.38
N HIS A 73 7.65 4.50 2.58
CA HIS A 73 7.35 4.04 3.94
C HIS A 73 8.63 3.81 4.75
N GLN A 74 8.64 4.29 5.99
CA GLN A 74 9.81 4.23 6.87
C GLN A 74 10.38 2.81 7.06
N ASN A 75 9.52 1.80 7.12
CA ASN A 75 9.90 0.40 7.24
C ASN A 75 10.58 -0.17 5.98
N GLN A 76 10.32 0.41 4.80
CA GLN A 76 10.90 -0.03 3.52
C GLN A 76 12.14 0.77 3.11
N ARG A 77 12.38 1.93 3.73
CA ARG A 77 13.45 2.85 3.35
C ARG A 77 14.83 2.19 3.26
N ASN A 78 15.22 1.40 4.27
CA ASN A 78 16.54 0.78 4.30
C ASN A 78 16.71 -0.26 3.18
N ASP A 79 15.68 -1.09 2.95
CA ASP A 79 15.71 -2.11 1.91
C ASP A 79 15.83 -1.47 0.52
N ILE A 80 15.04 -0.42 0.27
CA ILE A 80 15.09 0.37 -0.96
C ILE A 80 16.49 0.96 -1.16
N LEU A 81 17.11 1.54 -0.13
CA LEU A 81 18.45 2.13 -0.24
C LEU A 81 19.53 1.08 -0.56
N VAL A 82 19.43 -0.12 0.01
CA VAL A 82 20.36 -1.22 -0.27
C VAL A 82 20.21 -1.69 -1.72
N GLU A 83 18.97 -1.88 -2.19
CA GLU A 83 18.72 -2.31 -3.57
C GLU A 83 19.11 -1.24 -4.60
N MET A 84 18.79 0.03 -4.33
CA MET A 84 19.21 1.15 -5.17
C MET A 84 20.73 1.26 -5.26
N GLY A 85 21.44 1.09 -4.15
CA GLY A 85 22.90 1.07 -4.12
C GLY A 85 23.48 -0.09 -4.93
N ALA A 86 22.83 -1.26 -4.92
CA ALA A 86 23.24 -2.41 -5.73
C ALA A 86 22.99 -2.21 -7.23
N GLU A 87 21.90 -1.52 -7.61
CA GLU A 87 21.60 -1.20 -9.02
C GLU A 87 22.30 0.08 -9.52
N GLY A 88 23.05 0.78 -8.67
CA GLY A 88 23.76 2.02 -9.03
C GLY A 88 22.82 3.20 -9.27
N ILE A 89 21.68 3.23 -8.58
CA ILE A 89 20.64 4.25 -8.69
C ILE A 89 20.66 5.12 -7.43
N PRO A 90 20.48 6.45 -7.51
CA PRO A 90 20.42 7.24 -8.74
C PRO A 90 21.79 7.33 -9.42
N SER A 91 21.79 7.54 -10.74
CA SER A 91 23.05 7.79 -11.45
C SER A 91 23.74 9.09 -10.95
N PRO A 92 25.09 9.11 -10.90
CA PRO A 92 25.86 10.26 -10.42
C PRO A 92 25.68 11.50 -11.28
#